data_AF-A0A1D2UY41-F1
#
_entry.id   AF-A0A1D2UY41-F1
#
_cell.length_a   1.000
_cell.length_b   1.000
_cell.length_c   1.000
_cell.angle_alpha   90.00
_cell.angle_beta   90.00
_cell.angle_gamma   90.00
#
_symmetry.space_group_name_H-M   'P 1'
#
loop_
_entity.id
_entity.type
_entity.pdbx_description
1 polymer ?
#
loop_
_entity_poly.entity_id
_entity_poly.type
_entity_poly.pdbx_seq_one_letter_code
_entity_poly.pdbx_strand_id
1 'polypeptide(L)'
;MVVQEHNSEDSSYGGIESQIPVGDLMSHNVVSIDATCNVFEVAREMMAKGTGSVIISRGSKPIGIITERDIVGKVVKQDLTPSSVPATEVMSSPIIMVEASTTVIEASRLMVKSNIRRLAVNKGEDIVGIITDRDILTISPGLNTILENLIEMNRETGIPEESYLERGICQRCGSYVDELTSVNGLALCEDCKEEEGYYD
;
A
#
# COMPACT_ATOMS: atom_id res chain seq x y z
N MET A 1 52.47 -7.20 25.80
CA MET A 1 51.27 -8.01 25.51
C MET A 1 50.25 -7.09 24.89
N VAL A 2 50.05 -7.25 23.59
CA VAL A 2 48.98 -6.60 22.83
C VAL A 2 47.75 -7.50 22.98
N VAL A 3 46.63 -6.97 23.43
CA VAL A 3 45.32 -7.61 23.22
C VAL A 3 44.56 -6.71 22.28
N GLN A 4 44.41 -7.19 21.05
CA GLN A 4 43.58 -6.63 20.00
C GLN A 4 42.12 -6.93 20.33
N GLU A 5 41.33 -5.89 20.54
CA GLU A 5 39.86 -6.01 20.51
C GLU A 5 39.43 -6.31 19.08
N HIS A 6 38.65 -7.39 18.95
CA HIS A 6 38.13 -7.89 17.69
C HIS A 6 37.02 -6.98 17.17
N ASN A 7 37.18 -6.58 15.91
CA ASN A 7 36.18 -5.99 15.06
C ASN A 7 35.52 -7.10 14.23
N SER A 8 34.19 -7.19 14.21
CA SER A 8 33.39 -7.87 13.17
C SER A 8 31.93 -7.48 13.40
N GLU A 9 31.43 -6.47 12.67
CA GLU A 9 30.69 -6.60 11.41
C GLU A 9 29.20 -6.89 11.63
N ASP A 10 28.35 -5.84 11.62
CA ASP A 10 26.95 -5.95 11.18
C ASP A 10 26.30 -4.56 10.87
N SER A 11 26.81 -3.85 9.86
CA SER A 11 26.26 -2.53 9.45
C SER A 11 26.06 -2.36 7.93
N SER A 12 26.14 -3.43 7.14
CA SER A 12 26.14 -3.34 5.68
C SER A 12 24.75 -3.41 5.01
N TYR A 13 23.71 -3.88 5.70
CA TYR A 13 22.39 -4.06 5.08
C TYR A 13 21.48 -2.82 5.13
N GLY A 14 21.66 -1.91 6.10
CA GLY A 14 20.80 -0.72 6.24
C GLY A 14 21.06 0.40 5.22
N GLY A 15 22.15 0.34 4.45
CA GLY A 15 22.55 1.42 3.53
C GLY A 15 21.99 1.30 2.11
N ILE A 16 21.82 0.08 1.62
CA ILE A 16 21.55 -0.20 0.18
C ILE A 16 20.05 -0.02 -0.15
N GLU A 17 19.18 -0.43 0.78
CA GLU A 17 17.72 -0.29 0.67
C GLU A 17 17.26 1.18 0.71
N SER A 18 18.10 2.08 1.24
CA SER A 18 17.80 3.51 1.36
C SER A 18 17.96 4.32 0.07
N GLN A 19 18.49 3.71 -1.00
CA GLN A 19 18.88 4.40 -2.24
C GLN A 19 18.08 3.95 -3.46
N ILE A 20 17.11 3.04 -3.32
CA ILE A 20 16.33 2.53 -4.46
C ILE A 20 15.44 3.68 -4.99
N PRO A 21 15.61 4.09 -6.26
CA PRO A 21 14.77 5.12 -6.86
C PRO A 21 13.40 4.54 -7.21
N VAL A 22 12.34 5.34 -7.06
CA VAL A 22 10.97 4.93 -7.39
C VAL A 22 10.81 4.53 -8.86
N GLY A 23 11.64 5.07 -9.76
CA GLY A 23 11.66 4.73 -11.17
C GLY A 23 11.97 3.26 -11.46
N ASP A 24 12.64 2.56 -10.54
CA ASP A 24 12.98 1.13 -10.71
C ASP A 24 11.83 0.20 -10.31
N LEU A 25 10.83 0.72 -9.58
CA LEU A 25 9.69 -0.05 -9.05
C LEU A 25 8.32 0.39 -9.58
N MET A 26 8.25 1.59 -10.17
CA MET A 26 6.98 2.12 -10.66
C MET A 26 6.38 1.27 -11.78
N SER A 27 5.05 1.28 -11.88
CA SER A 27 4.37 0.80 -13.07
C SER A 27 4.42 1.87 -14.17
N HIS A 28 4.87 1.48 -15.36
CA HIS A 28 4.89 2.34 -16.54
C HIS A 28 3.53 2.51 -17.22
N ASN A 29 2.52 1.73 -16.82
CA ASN A 29 1.19 1.80 -17.43
C ASN A 29 0.38 2.97 -16.85
N VAL A 30 0.72 4.18 -17.30
CA VAL A 30 0.00 5.40 -16.92
C VAL A 30 -1.25 5.53 -17.78
N VAL A 31 -2.41 5.39 -17.16
CA VAL A 31 -3.70 5.62 -17.81
C VAL A 31 -4.13 7.05 -17.54
N SER A 32 -4.40 7.80 -18.60
CA SER A 32 -4.90 9.18 -18.51
C SER A 32 -6.10 9.39 -19.42
N ILE A 33 -7.02 10.25 -18.97
CA ILE A 33 -8.22 10.69 -19.69
C ILE A 33 -8.37 12.20 -19.54
N ASP A 34 -8.99 12.86 -20.52
CA ASP A 34 -9.22 14.30 -20.49
C ASP A 34 -10.26 14.69 -19.41
N ALA A 35 -10.09 15.88 -18.84
CA ALA A 35 -10.90 16.46 -17.78
C ALA A 35 -12.38 16.69 -18.16
N THR A 36 -12.75 16.60 -19.44
CA THR A 36 -14.16 16.67 -19.87
C THR A 36 -14.95 15.40 -19.56
N CYS A 37 -14.30 14.31 -19.14
CA CYS A 37 -14.98 13.04 -18.86
C CYS A 37 -15.83 13.07 -17.57
N ASN A 38 -16.74 12.10 -17.48
CA ASN A 38 -17.49 11.80 -16.25
C ASN A 38 -16.93 10.57 -15.52
N VAL A 39 -17.41 10.33 -14.30
CA VAL A 39 -16.93 9.22 -13.45
C VAL A 39 -17.19 7.85 -14.08
N PHE A 40 -18.29 7.68 -14.85
CA PHE A 40 -18.56 6.43 -15.55
C PHE A 40 -17.47 6.10 -16.59
N GLU A 41 -17.03 7.09 -17.36
CA GLU A 41 -15.94 6.91 -18.33
C GLU A 41 -14.61 6.57 -17.65
N VAL A 42 -14.34 7.20 -16.50
CA VAL A 42 -13.17 6.89 -15.69
C VAL A 42 -13.20 5.44 -15.19
N ALA A 43 -14.32 4.99 -14.63
CA ALA A 43 -14.49 3.60 -14.19
C ALA A 43 -14.35 2.60 -15.35
N ARG A 44 -14.87 2.95 -16.54
CA ARG A 44 -14.71 2.14 -17.75
C ARG A 44 -13.25 2.03 -18.17
N GLU A 45 -12.49 3.13 -18.14
CA GLU A 45 -11.05 3.10 -18.44
C GLU A 45 -10.26 2.28 -17.41
N MET A 46 -10.60 2.39 -16.11
CA MET A 46 -10.01 1.55 -15.07
C MET A 46 -10.15 0.07 -15.39
N MET A 47 -11.37 -0.37 -15.72
CA MET A 47 -11.65 -1.78 -16.06
C MET A 47 -10.99 -2.20 -17.37
N ALA A 48 -11.02 -1.36 -18.40
CA ALA A 48 -10.46 -1.67 -19.71
C ALA A 48 -8.93 -1.82 -19.67
N LYS A 49 -8.26 -1.10 -18.77
CA LYS A 49 -6.80 -1.08 -18.63
C LYS A 49 -6.28 -1.89 -17.43
N GLY A 50 -7.17 -2.43 -16.61
CA GLY A 50 -6.81 -3.18 -15.39
C GLY A 50 -6.06 -2.32 -14.37
N THR A 51 -6.45 -1.05 -14.20
CA THR A 51 -5.81 -0.10 -13.28
C THR A 51 -6.79 0.39 -12.21
N GLY A 52 -6.31 0.54 -10.96
CA GLY A 52 -7.10 1.11 -9.87
C GLY A 52 -7.05 2.64 -9.78
N SER A 53 -6.34 3.32 -10.71
CA SER A 53 -6.30 4.78 -10.82
C SER A 53 -6.21 5.27 -12.26
N VAL A 54 -6.75 6.45 -12.49
CA VAL A 54 -6.65 7.18 -13.76
C VAL A 54 -6.23 8.63 -13.49
N ILE A 55 -5.27 9.12 -14.27
CA ILE A 55 -4.83 10.52 -14.24
C ILE A 55 -5.78 11.36 -15.09
N ILE A 56 -6.33 12.41 -14.49
CA ILE A 56 -7.16 13.39 -15.17
C ILE A 56 -6.26 14.50 -15.70
N SER A 57 -6.31 14.74 -17.00
CA SER A 57 -5.45 15.71 -17.69
C SER A 57 -6.28 16.77 -18.40
N ARG A 58 -5.70 17.96 -18.59
CA ARG A 58 -6.24 18.99 -19.49
C ARG A 58 -5.20 19.24 -20.57
N GLY A 59 -5.44 18.71 -21.77
CA GLY A 59 -4.39 18.62 -22.78
C GLY A 59 -3.24 17.73 -22.29
N SER A 60 -1.99 18.21 -22.39
CA SER A 60 -0.81 17.48 -21.88
C SER A 60 -0.59 17.63 -20.37
N LYS A 61 -1.36 18.49 -19.69
CA LYS A 61 -1.11 18.80 -18.28
C LYS A 61 -1.91 17.87 -17.36
N PRO A 62 -1.26 17.07 -16.50
CA PRO A 62 -1.96 16.31 -15.47
C PRO A 62 -2.47 17.28 -14.39
N ILE A 63 -3.77 17.21 -14.08
CA ILE A 63 -4.41 18.12 -13.13
C ILE A 63 -4.91 17.40 -11.86
N GLY A 64 -5.12 16.09 -11.94
CA GLY A 64 -5.57 15.31 -10.80
C GLY A 64 -5.53 13.81 -11.05
N ILE A 65 -5.95 13.05 -10.05
CA ILE A 65 -6.04 11.59 -10.10
C ILE A 65 -7.36 11.14 -9.49
N ILE A 66 -7.96 10.11 -10.07
CA ILE A 66 -9.12 9.41 -9.51
C ILE A 66 -8.71 7.97 -9.21
N THR A 67 -9.11 7.50 -8.04
CA THR A 67 -8.91 6.14 -7.56
C THR A 67 -10.25 5.43 -7.36
N GLU A 68 -10.25 4.10 -7.29
CA GLU A 68 -11.45 3.34 -6.91
C GLU A 68 -12.07 3.83 -5.60
N ARG A 69 -11.24 4.23 -4.62
CA ARG A 69 -11.68 4.79 -3.34
C ARG A 69 -12.41 6.11 -3.51
N ASP A 70 -12.00 6.96 -4.45
CA ASP A 70 -12.72 8.21 -4.76
C ASP A 70 -14.10 7.92 -5.35
N ILE A 71 -14.22 6.95 -6.25
CA ILE A 71 -15.50 6.55 -6.84
C ILE A 71 -16.44 6.01 -5.75
N VAL A 72 -15.97 5.08 -4.93
CA VAL A 72 -16.77 4.52 -3.83
C VAL A 72 -17.13 5.61 -2.80
N GLY A 73 -16.16 6.40 -2.37
CA GLY A 73 -16.31 7.35 -1.26
C GLY A 73 -17.06 8.63 -1.62
N LYS A 74 -16.95 9.12 -2.86
CA LYS A 74 -17.53 10.40 -3.29
C LYS A 74 -18.73 10.24 -4.21
N VAL A 75 -18.92 9.11 -4.89
CA VAL A 75 -20.04 8.91 -5.82
C VAL A 75 -21.01 7.88 -5.28
N VAL A 76 -20.56 6.63 -5.06
CA VAL A 76 -21.43 5.53 -4.63
C VAL A 76 -22.02 5.79 -3.25
N LYS A 77 -21.19 6.23 -2.29
CA LYS A 77 -21.64 6.57 -0.92
C LYS A 77 -22.76 7.62 -0.90
N GLN A 78 -22.79 8.51 -1.90
CA GLN A 78 -23.76 9.60 -1.99
C GLN A 78 -24.96 9.25 -2.91
N ASP A 79 -25.03 8.01 -3.41
CA ASP A 79 -26.05 7.54 -4.37
C ASP A 79 -26.13 8.41 -5.64
N LEU A 80 -24.98 8.92 -6.09
CA LEU A 80 -24.89 9.75 -7.30
C LEU A 80 -24.76 8.87 -8.56
N THR A 81 -25.39 9.31 -9.64
CA THR A 81 -25.27 8.65 -10.95
C THR A 81 -23.89 8.95 -11.57
N PRO A 82 -23.01 7.94 -11.81
CA PRO A 82 -21.64 8.20 -12.25
C PRO A 82 -21.51 8.95 -13.59
N SER A 83 -22.47 8.76 -14.50
CA SER A 83 -22.46 9.44 -15.80
C SER A 83 -22.86 10.92 -15.74
N SER A 84 -23.44 11.39 -14.63
CA SER A 84 -23.81 12.80 -14.45
C SER A 84 -22.80 13.59 -13.62
N VAL A 85 -21.80 12.92 -13.03
CA VAL A 85 -20.78 13.56 -12.17
C VAL A 85 -19.51 13.80 -12.98
N PRO A 86 -19.09 15.06 -13.18
CA PRO A 86 -17.81 15.37 -13.81
C PRO A 86 -16.63 14.78 -13.02
N ALA A 87 -15.64 14.22 -13.72
CA ALA A 87 -14.45 13.65 -13.09
C ALA A 87 -13.71 14.70 -12.22
N THR A 88 -13.71 15.96 -12.66
CA THR A 88 -13.06 17.07 -11.95
C THR A 88 -13.64 17.38 -10.57
N GLU A 89 -14.87 16.96 -10.27
CA GLU A 89 -15.49 17.13 -8.95
C GLU A 89 -15.08 16.04 -7.95
N VAL A 90 -14.61 14.90 -8.47
CA VAL A 90 -14.30 13.70 -7.67
C VAL A 90 -12.79 13.49 -7.54
N MET A 91 -11.99 13.99 -8.48
CA MET A 91 -10.54 13.83 -8.47
C MET A 91 -9.88 14.47 -7.25
N SER A 92 -8.75 13.89 -6.84
CA SER A 92 -7.81 14.54 -5.94
C SER A 92 -6.90 15.46 -6.77
N SER A 93 -6.80 16.73 -6.36
CA SER A 93 -6.07 17.78 -7.06
C SER A 93 -5.41 18.76 -6.07
N PRO A 94 -4.19 19.24 -6.34
CA PRO A 94 -3.34 18.87 -7.47
C PRO A 94 -2.82 17.43 -7.34
N ILE A 95 -2.44 16.82 -8.46
CA ILE A 95 -1.78 15.51 -8.43
C ILE A 95 -0.44 15.63 -7.68
N ILE A 96 -0.21 14.72 -6.72
CA ILE A 96 1.05 14.65 -5.98
C ILE A 96 2.02 13.77 -6.77
N MET A 97 3.18 14.33 -7.07
CA MET A 97 4.19 13.74 -7.95
C MET A 97 5.56 13.67 -7.25
N VAL A 98 6.38 12.69 -7.68
CA VAL A 98 7.79 12.55 -7.31
C VAL A 98 8.63 12.28 -8.55
N GLU A 99 9.87 12.75 -8.57
CA GLU A 99 10.79 12.46 -9.67
C GLU A 99 11.14 10.97 -9.68
N ALA A 100 11.43 10.41 -10.86
CA ALA A 100 11.84 9.01 -11.00
C ALA A 100 13.09 8.66 -10.17
N SER A 101 13.92 9.64 -9.83
CA SER A 101 15.10 9.49 -8.98
C SER A 101 14.82 9.61 -7.47
N THR A 102 13.61 9.99 -7.06
CA THR A 102 13.23 10.05 -5.64
C THR A 102 13.35 8.67 -5.02
N THR A 103 13.86 8.57 -3.79
CA THR A 103 14.02 7.28 -3.13
C THR A 103 12.67 6.71 -2.68
N VAL A 104 12.59 5.39 -2.59
CA VAL A 104 11.43 4.68 -2.04
C VAL A 104 11.07 5.16 -0.63
N ILE A 105 12.08 5.43 0.23
CA ILE A 105 11.86 5.93 1.60
C ILE A 105 11.22 7.33 1.57
N GLU A 106 11.70 8.23 0.72
CA GLU A 106 11.13 9.58 0.60
C GLU A 106 9.70 9.53 0.05
N ALA A 107 9.47 8.71 -0.98
CA ALA A 107 8.14 8.49 -1.54
C ALA A 107 7.18 7.90 -0.50
N SER A 108 7.64 6.91 0.28
CA SER A 108 6.90 6.32 1.40
C SER A 108 6.50 7.37 2.45
N ARG A 109 7.45 8.20 2.88
CA ARG A 109 7.17 9.30 3.83
C ARG A 109 6.17 10.30 3.27
N LEU A 110 6.25 10.61 1.98
CA LEU A 110 5.29 11.50 1.33
C LEU A 110 3.89 10.88 1.27
N MET A 111 3.79 9.58 0.94
CA MET A 111 2.53 8.84 0.98
C MET A 111 1.85 8.92 2.35
N VAL A 112 2.59 8.65 3.43
CA VAL A 112 2.09 8.75 4.82
C VAL A 112 1.66 10.18 5.14
N LYS A 113 2.53 11.15 4.89
CA LYS A 113 2.26 12.56 5.21
C LYS A 113 1.04 13.10 4.47
N SER A 114 0.85 12.69 3.23
CA SER A 114 -0.27 13.09 2.39
C SER A 114 -1.50 12.19 2.55
N ASN A 115 -1.42 11.12 3.35
CA ASN A 115 -2.45 10.09 3.51
C ASN A 115 -2.95 9.53 2.16
N ILE A 116 -2.01 9.23 1.25
CA ILE A 116 -2.26 8.66 -0.07
C ILE A 116 -1.42 7.40 -0.25
N ARG A 117 -1.89 6.47 -1.05
CA ARG A 117 -1.23 5.18 -1.29
C ARG A 117 -0.53 5.08 -2.64
N ARG A 118 -0.52 6.17 -3.40
CA ARG A 118 0.05 6.21 -4.74
C ARG A 118 0.53 7.60 -5.09
N LEU A 119 1.62 7.65 -5.83
CA LEU A 119 2.23 8.85 -6.35
C LEU A 119 2.38 8.71 -7.86
N ALA A 120 2.10 9.79 -8.59
CA ALA A 120 2.54 9.85 -9.97
C ALA A 120 4.06 10.09 -10.00
N VAL A 121 4.74 9.44 -10.94
CA VAL A 121 6.19 9.56 -11.10
C VAL A 121 6.46 10.35 -12.36
N ASN A 122 7.21 11.43 -12.24
CA ASN A 122 7.60 12.28 -13.36
C ASN A 122 9.09 12.12 -13.72
N LYS A 123 9.42 12.45 -14.95
CA LYS A 123 10.80 12.65 -15.41
C LYS A 123 10.84 13.97 -16.17
N GLY A 124 11.24 15.04 -15.49
CA GLY A 124 11.03 16.39 -16.02
C GLY A 124 9.53 16.73 -16.03
N GLU A 125 8.98 17.12 -17.18
CA GLU A 125 7.57 17.54 -17.29
C GLU A 125 6.61 16.38 -17.57
N ASP A 126 7.13 15.20 -17.94
CA ASP A 126 6.32 14.05 -18.35
C ASP A 126 6.06 13.10 -17.17
N ILE A 127 4.81 12.61 -17.06
CA ILE A 127 4.50 11.49 -16.17
C ILE A 127 4.92 10.20 -16.85
N VAL A 128 5.82 9.46 -16.20
CA VAL A 128 6.44 8.22 -16.71
C VAL A 128 6.01 6.97 -15.97
N GLY A 129 5.28 7.12 -14.86
CA GLY A 129 4.75 5.98 -14.11
C GLY A 129 3.84 6.36 -12.95
N ILE A 130 3.37 5.33 -12.26
CA ILE A 130 2.71 5.42 -10.96
C ILE A 130 3.41 4.44 -10.04
N ILE A 131 3.72 4.88 -8.82
CA ILE A 131 4.21 4.00 -7.75
C ILE A 131 3.18 3.95 -6.63
N THR A 132 2.94 2.75 -6.11
CA THR A 132 2.03 2.49 -4.99
C THR A 132 2.79 2.03 -3.75
N ASP A 133 2.15 2.15 -2.59
CA ASP A 133 2.66 1.56 -1.35
C ASP A 133 2.86 0.04 -1.45
N ARG A 134 2.00 -0.66 -2.21
CA ARG A 134 2.17 -2.08 -2.51
C ARG A 134 3.45 -2.35 -3.30
N ASP A 135 3.74 -1.55 -4.33
CA ASP A 135 4.98 -1.71 -5.10
C ASP A 135 6.20 -1.57 -4.18
N ILE A 136 6.15 -0.59 -3.25
CA ILE A 136 7.19 -0.36 -2.25
C ILE A 136 7.33 -1.55 -1.27
N LEU A 137 6.22 -2.15 -0.85
CA LEU A 137 6.21 -3.28 0.10
C LEU A 137 6.64 -4.61 -0.52
N THR A 138 6.79 -4.70 -1.84
CA THR A 138 7.32 -5.93 -2.49
C THR A 138 8.83 -6.11 -2.31
N ILE A 139 9.53 -5.10 -1.80
CA ILE A 139 10.97 -5.15 -1.55
C ILE A 139 11.25 -6.03 -0.32
N SER A 140 12.39 -6.72 -0.33
CA SER A 140 12.91 -7.69 0.66
C SER A 140 12.44 -7.46 2.13
N PRO A 141 12.23 -8.53 2.93
CA PRO A 141 11.77 -8.45 4.33
C PRO A 141 12.55 -7.52 5.27
N GLY A 142 13.78 -7.10 4.90
CA GLY A 142 14.62 -6.17 5.66
C GLY A 142 14.07 -4.75 5.79
N LEU A 143 13.26 -4.30 4.83
CA LEU A 143 12.67 -2.95 4.84
C LEU A 143 11.47 -2.80 5.78
N ASN A 144 10.97 -3.89 6.39
CA ASN A 144 9.79 -3.87 7.25
C ASN A 144 9.89 -2.83 8.38
N THR A 145 11.06 -2.68 9.00
CA THR A 145 11.30 -1.71 10.09
C THR A 145 11.30 -0.25 9.58
N ILE A 146 11.71 -0.01 8.33
CA ILE A 146 11.75 1.34 7.75
C ILE A 146 10.36 1.76 7.25
N LEU A 147 9.56 0.78 6.81
CA LEU A 147 8.26 0.98 6.17
C LEU A 147 7.07 0.67 7.07
N GLU A 148 7.24 0.61 8.40
CA GLU A 148 6.18 0.34 9.37
C GLU A 148 4.92 1.19 9.12
N ASN A 149 5.09 2.48 8.85
CA ASN A 149 3.98 3.39 8.55
C ASN A 149 3.21 3.03 7.25
N LEU A 150 3.87 2.47 6.23
CA LEU A 150 3.17 1.98 5.03
C LEU A 150 2.38 0.70 5.32
N ILE A 151 2.92 -0.15 6.20
CA ILE A 151 2.25 -1.37 6.66
C ILE A 151 0.98 -0.99 7.43
N GLU A 152 1.07 -0.02 8.34
CA GLU A 152 -0.07 0.52 9.07
C GLU A 152 -1.12 1.11 8.13
N MET A 153 -0.71 1.96 7.18
CA MET A 153 -1.63 2.50 6.16
C MET A 153 -2.33 1.40 5.36
N ASN A 154 -1.71 0.23 5.17
CA ASN A 154 -2.33 -0.89 4.46
C ASN A 154 -3.27 -1.73 5.32
N ARG A 155 -3.14 -1.73 6.66
CA ARG A 155 -4.04 -2.48 7.55
C ARG A 155 -5.46 -1.93 7.55
N GLU A 156 -5.66 -0.63 7.29
CA GLU A 156 -7.01 -0.04 7.27
C GLU A 156 -7.56 0.10 5.85
N THR A 157 -8.22 -0.96 5.37
CA THR A 157 -9.49 -0.93 4.63
C THR A 157 -9.91 -2.38 4.40
N GLY A 158 -10.74 -2.95 5.28
CA GLY A 158 -11.48 -4.17 4.93
C GLY A 158 -11.66 -5.26 5.96
N ILE A 159 -11.48 -5.05 7.27
CA ILE A 159 -12.02 -5.95 8.30
C ILE A 159 -12.46 -5.08 9.49
N PRO A 160 -13.75 -5.09 9.89
CA PRO A 160 -14.15 -4.53 11.18
C PRO A 160 -13.37 -5.24 12.30
N GLU A 161 -12.99 -4.50 13.33
CA GLU A 161 -12.30 -4.96 14.56
C GLU A 161 -13.09 -6.01 15.40
N GLU A 162 -13.95 -6.83 14.80
CA GLU A 162 -14.82 -7.78 15.49
C GLU A 162 -14.88 -9.14 14.77
N SER A 163 -13.88 -9.99 15.04
CA SER A 163 -14.02 -11.42 15.40
C SER A 163 -12.66 -12.12 15.31
N TYR A 164 -12.17 -12.55 16.47
CA TYR A 164 -11.02 -13.44 16.62
C TYR A 164 -11.33 -14.79 15.97
N LEU A 165 -10.92 -14.96 14.73
CA LEU A 165 -10.72 -16.26 14.09
C LEU A 165 -9.30 -16.26 13.56
N GLU A 166 -8.32 -16.42 14.47
CA GLU A 166 -6.94 -16.70 14.09
C GLU A 166 -6.88 -18.11 13.48
N ARG A 167 -7.22 -18.22 12.20
CA ARG A 167 -6.94 -19.45 11.46
C ARG A 167 -5.44 -19.59 11.35
N GLY A 168 -4.91 -20.73 11.78
CA GLY A 168 -3.47 -20.92 11.82
C GLY A 168 -3.08 -22.32 12.24
N ILE A 169 -1.78 -22.53 12.34
CA ILE A 169 -1.22 -23.80 12.81
C ILE A 169 -1.15 -23.75 14.33
N CYS A 170 -1.84 -24.68 14.99
CA CYS A 170 -1.69 -24.90 16.43
C CYS A 170 -0.23 -25.19 16.76
N GLN A 171 0.36 -24.39 17.65
CA GLN A 171 1.79 -24.47 17.98
C GLN A 171 2.17 -25.70 18.80
N ARG A 172 1.19 -26.50 19.25
CA ARG A 172 1.39 -27.75 19.97
C ARG A 172 1.28 -28.97 19.08
N CYS A 173 0.15 -29.15 18.39
CA CYS A 173 -0.08 -30.34 17.57
C CYS A 173 0.28 -30.17 16.09
N GLY A 174 0.53 -28.95 15.63
CA GLY A 174 0.86 -28.64 14.24
C GLY A 174 -0.34 -28.66 13.29
N SER A 175 -1.56 -28.89 13.78
CA SER A 175 -2.77 -28.89 12.96
C SER A 175 -3.15 -27.49 12.51
N TYR A 176 -3.52 -27.34 11.24
CA TYR A 176 -4.14 -26.13 10.73
C TYR A 176 -5.62 -26.11 11.11
N VAL A 177 -6.03 -25.11 11.88
CA VAL A 177 -7.40 -25.00 12.41
C VAL A 177 -7.95 -23.61 12.17
N ASP A 178 -9.28 -23.51 12.07
CA ASP A 178 -9.95 -22.24 11.85
C ASP A 178 -10.03 -21.39 13.13
N GLU A 179 -9.89 -22.01 14.30
CA GLU A 179 -9.98 -21.38 15.62
C GLU A 179 -8.75 -21.71 16.47
N LEU A 180 -7.94 -20.70 16.76
CA LEU A 180 -6.86 -20.75 17.74
C LEU A 180 -7.18 -19.84 18.93
N THR A 181 -6.86 -20.31 20.13
CA THR A 181 -6.88 -19.51 21.35
C THR A 181 -5.46 -19.32 21.85
N SER A 182 -5.13 -18.09 22.25
CA SER A 182 -3.88 -17.81 22.94
C SER A 182 -3.95 -18.26 24.40
N VAL A 183 -3.13 -19.23 24.79
CA VAL A 183 -2.97 -19.73 26.17
C VAL A 183 -1.49 -19.69 26.51
N ASN A 184 -1.11 -18.97 27.57
CA ASN A 184 0.29 -18.80 27.99
C ASN A 184 1.25 -18.30 26.88
N GLY A 185 0.73 -17.50 25.93
CA GLY A 185 1.50 -16.98 24.80
C GLY A 185 1.66 -17.97 23.64
N LEU A 186 1.02 -19.15 23.69
CA LEU A 186 0.95 -20.12 22.60
C LEU A 186 -0.43 -20.08 21.93
N ALA A 187 -0.45 -20.14 20.59
CA ALA A 187 -1.68 -20.27 19.82
C ALA A 187 -2.07 -21.75 19.70
N LEU A 188 -3.14 -22.15 20.38
CA LEU A 188 -3.55 -23.54 20.54
C LEU A 188 -4.96 -23.79 19.98
N CYS A 189 -5.19 -24.96 19.38
CA CYS A 189 -6.54 -25.42 19.06
C CYS A 189 -7.32 -25.78 20.33
N GLU A 190 -8.64 -25.94 20.23
CA GLU A 190 -9.52 -26.28 21.35
C GLU A 190 -9.01 -27.49 22.15
N ASP A 191 -8.68 -28.59 21.45
CA ASP A 191 -8.14 -29.79 22.08
C ASP A 191 -6.83 -29.54 22.87
N CYS A 192 -5.91 -28.76 22.28
CA CYS A 192 -4.60 -28.48 22.90
C CYS A 192 -4.70 -27.49 24.07
N LYS A 193 -5.72 -26.63 24.05
CA LYS A 193 -6.02 -25.70 25.13
C LYS A 193 -6.54 -26.43 26.37
N GLU A 194 -7.42 -27.41 26.20
CA GLU A 194 -7.97 -28.18 27.33
C GLU A 194 -6.87 -28.95 28.08
N GLU A 195 -5.83 -29.38 27.38
CA GLU A 195 -4.66 -30.03 27.98
C GLU A 195 -3.69 -29.07 28.69
N GLU A 196 -3.61 -27.79 28.28
CA GLU A 196 -2.81 -26.76 28.97
C GLU A 196 -3.52 -26.15 30.19
N GLY A 197 -4.85 -26.20 30.23
CA GLY A 197 -5.68 -25.56 31.26
C GLY A 197 -5.75 -26.28 32.61
N TYR A 198 -4.84 -27.22 32.90
CA TYR A 198 -4.96 -28.11 34.06
C TYR A 198 -3.96 -27.83 35.19
N TYR A 199 -3.75 -26.57 35.58
CA TYR A 199 -3.17 -26.22 36.88
C TYR A 199 -3.71 -24.86 37.35
N ASP A 200 -4.64 -24.90 38.32
CA ASP A 200 -4.88 -23.80 39.28
C ASP A 200 -3.65 -23.60 40.18
#